data_AF-A0A5B2Z098-F1
#
_entry.id   AF-A0A5B2Z098-F1
#
_cell.length_a   1.000
_cell.length_b   1.000
_cell.length_c   1.000
_cell.angle_alpha   90.00
_cell.angle_beta   90.00
_cell.angle_gamma   90.00
#
_symmetry.space_group_name_H-M   'P 1'
#
loop_
_entity.id
_entity.type
_entity.pdbx_description
1 polymer ?
#
loop_
_entity_poly.entity_id
_entity_poly.type
_entity_poly.pdbx_seq_one_letter_code
_entity_poly.pdbx_strand_id
1 'polypeptide(L)' 'MVENADSNQKTLLTFSNIKYLVEGLDVLLHTNLDGDKRAKVIKLRDDLTDYINNFFNDYS' A
#
# COMPACT_ATOMS: atom_id res chain seq x y z
N MET A 1 22.00 -19.47 23.81
CA MET A 1 20.82 -19.48 22.93
C MET A 1 20.12 -18.15 23.14
N VAL A 2 20.36 -17.18 22.25
CA VAL A 2 19.70 -15.87 22.33
C VAL A 2 18.64 -15.88 21.24
N GLU A 3 17.41 -15.68 21.67
CA GLU A 3 16.18 -15.77 20.88
C GLU A 3 16.26 -14.88 19.65
N ASN A 4 15.85 -15.43 18.50
CA ASN A 4 15.73 -14.69 17.25
C ASN A 4 14.74 -13.56 17.45
N ALA A 5 15.26 -12.33 17.52
CA ALA A 5 14.48 -11.14 17.22
C ALA A 5 14.19 -11.14 15.71
N ASP A 6 13.30 -12.02 15.27
CA ASP A 6 12.43 -11.76 14.11
C ASP A 6 11.48 -10.64 14.52
N SER A 7 12.06 -9.46 14.76
CA SER A 7 11.34 -8.22 14.81
C SER A 7 10.82 -8.00 13.39
N ASN A 8 9.65 -8.57 13.14
CA ASN A 8 8.66 -8.04 12.23
C ASN A 8 8.35 -6.59 12.67
N GLN A 9 9.33 -5.70 12.53
CA GLN A 9 9.10 -4.33 12.10
C GLN A 9 8.49 -4.45 10.71
N LYS A 10 7.23 -4.92 10.65
CA LYS A 10 6.26 -4.36 9.72
C LYS A 10 6.29 -2.88 10.04
N THR A 11 7.19 -2.14 9.41
CA THR A 11 7.22 -0.69 9.49
C THR A 11 5.81 -0.27 9.16
N LEU A 12 5.07 0.19 10.17
CA LEU A 12 3.69 0.58 10.01
C LEU A 12 3.71 1.63 8.90
N LEU A 13 3.05 1.35 7.77
CA LEU A 13 3.00 2.31 6.69
C LEU A 13 2.28 3.54 7.24
N THR A 14 3.00 4.66 7.34
CA THR A 14 2.39 5.91 7.76
C THR A 14 1.44 6.38 6.66
N PHE A 15 0.42 7.14 7.02
CA PHE A 15 -0.51 7.74 6.06
C PHE A 15 0.22 8.47 4.92
N SER A 16 1.29 9.21 5.23
CA SER A 16 2.13 9.90 4.23
C SER A 16 2.80 8.91 3.26
N ASN A 17 3.34 7.80 3.77
CA ASN A 17 3.98 6.79 2.92
C ASN A 17 2.97 6.14 1.97
N ILE A 18 1.73 5.90 2.43
CA ILE A 18 0.69 5.28 1.60
C ILE A 18 0.22 6.23 0.50
N LYS A 19 0.08 7.54 0.79
CA LYS A 19 -0.22 8.54 -0.23
C LYS A 19 0.80 8.54 -1.37
N TYR A 20 2.09 8.54 -1.04
CA TYR A 20 3.16 8.47 -2.04
C TYR A 20 3.08 7.19 -2.88
N LEU A 21 2.71 6.05 -2.29
CA LEU A 21 2.52 4.81 -3.02
C LEU A 21 1.31 4.90 -3.97
N VAL A 22 0.18 5.42 -3.52
CA VAL A 22 -1.02 5.61 -4.35
C VAL A 22 -0.71 6.51 -5.55
N GLU A 23 -0.03 7.65 -5.34
CA GLU A 23 0.40 8.54 -6.42
C GLU A 23 1.31 7.82 -7.43
N GLY A 24 2.27 7.03 -6.95
CA GLY A 24 3.16 6.25 -7.81
C GLY A 24 2.40 5.19 -8.64
N LEU A 25 1.38 4.56 -8.06
CA LEU A 25 0.53 3.60 -8.76
C LEU A 25 -0.34 4.29 -9.82
N ASP A 26 -0.87 5.47 -9.53
CA ASP A 26 -1.61 6.27 -10.52
C ASP A 26 -0.70 6.65 -11.69
N VAL A 27 0.53 7.11 -11.45
CA VAL A 27 1.50 7.38 -12.53
C VAL A 27 1.78 6.12 -13.33
N LEU A 28 1.96 4.97 -12.67
CA LEU A 28 2.23 3.69 -13.33
C LEU A 28 1.07 3.27 -14.27
N LEU A 29 -0.19 3.58 -13.93
CA LEU A 29 -1.36 3.30 -14.77
C LEU A 29 -1.43 4.14 -16.06
N HIS A 30 -0.68 5.24 -16.14
CA HIS A 30 -0.53 6.04 -17.35
C HIS A 30 0.52 5.46 -18.31
N THR A 31 1.22 4.40 -17.92
CA THR A 31 2.19 3.69 -18.76
C THR A 31 1.55 2.53 -19.53
N ASN A 32 2.30 1.95 -20.46
CA ASN A 32 1.85 0.79 -21.25
C ASN A 32 2.00 -0.52 -20.46
N LEU A 33 1.12 -0.72 -19.48
CA LEU A 33 0.97 -1.99 -18.77
C LEU A 33 0.08 -2.94 -19.56
N ASP A 34 0.45 -4.22 -19.63
CA ASP A 34 -0.46 -5.28 -20.06
C ASP A 34 -1.65 -5.43 -19.11
N GLY A 35 -2.71 -6.10 -19.58
CA GLY A 35 -3.98 -6.22 -18.86
C GLY A 35 -3.85 -6.79 -17.45
N ASP A 36 -3.02 -7.82 -17.28
CA ASP A 36 -2.80 -8.47 -15.97
C ASP A 36 -2.03 -7.55 -15.02
N LYS A 37 -0.96 -6.90 -15.50
CA LYS A 37 -0.21 -5.93 -14.70
C LYS A 37 -1.08 -4.74 -14.32
N ARG A 38 -1.86 -4.20 -15.26
CA ARG A 38 -2.80 -3.11 -15.01
C ARG A 38 -3.82 -3.49 -13.95
N ALA A 39 -4.43 -4.68 -14.02
CA ALA A 39 -5.38 -5.15 -13.03
C ALA A 39 -4.77 -5.26 -11.62
N LYS A 40 -3.53 -5.75 -11.51
CA LYS A 40 -2.80 -5.83 -10.23
C LYS A 40 -2.48 -4.45 -9.66
N VAL A 41 -2.08 -3.49 -10.50
CA VAL A 41 -1.79 -2.11 -10.08
C VAL A 41 -3.05 -1.40 -9.60
N ILE A 42 -4.17 -1.55 -10.32
CA ILE A 42 -5.48 -1.02 -9.89
C ILE A 42 -5.85 -1.59 -8.52
N LYS A 43 -5.80 -2.92 -8.38
CA LYS A 43 -6.14 -3.58 -7.12
C LYS A 43 -5.29 -3.07 -5.96
N LEU A 44 -3.97 -2.98 -6.13
CA LEU A 44 -3.09 -2.49 -5.08
C LEU A 44 -3.38 -1.03 -4.69
N ARG A 45 -3.67 -0.17 -5.68
CA ARG A 45 -4.04 1.23 -5.43
C ARG A 45 -5.34 1.31 -4.63
N ASP A 46 -6.33 0.50 -5.00
CA ASP A 46 -7.63 0.48 -4.34
C ASP A 46 -7.48 -0.06 -2.91
N ASP A 47 -6.75 -1.15 -2.70
CA ASP A 47 -6.44 -1.72 -1.37
C ASP A 47 -5.75 -0.69 -0.45
N LEU A 48 -4.81 0.11 -0.98
CA LEU A 48 -4.11 1.15 -0.22
C LEU A 48 -5.02 2.36 0.09
N THR A 49 -5.93 2.71 -0.83
CA THR A 49 -6.92 3.78 -0.64
C THR A 49 -7.91 3.37 0.45
N ASP A 50 -8.39 2.13 0.41
CA ASP A 50 -9.30 1.57 1.42
C ASP A 50 -8.62 1.48 2.78
N TYR A 51 -7.33 1.09 2.83
CA TYR A 51 -6.56 1.12 4.06
C TYR A 51 -6.50 2.53 4.66
N ILE A 52 -6.28 3.57 3.84
CA ILE A 52 -6.33 4.98 4.29
C ILE A 52 -7.72 5.34 4.83
N ASN A 53 -8.78 4.99 4.11
CA ASN A 53 -10.15 5.34 4.50
C ASN A 53 -10.55 4.68 5.83
N ASN A 54 -10.09 3.44 6.05
CA ASN A 54 -10.37 2.70 7.28
C ASN A 54 -9.44 3.10 8.43
N PHE A 55 -8.26 3.66 8.16
CA PHE A 55 -7.32 4.14 9.18
C PHE A 55 -7.96 5.14 10.16
N PHE A 56 -8.94 5.93 9.72
CA PHE A 56 -9.65 6.88 10.59
C PHE A 56 -10.88 6.27 11.29
N ASN A 57 -11.40 5.14 10.79
CA ASN A 57 -12.58 4.49 11.38
C ASN A 57 -12.22 3.69 12.64
N ASP A 58 -11.00 3.17 12.75
CA ASP A 58 -10.54 2.39 13.92
C ASP A 58 -10.27 3.23 15.19
N TYR A 59 -10.36 4.57 15.09
CA TYR A 59 -10.18 5.50 16.22
C TYR A 59 -11.51 6.12 16.74
N SER A 60 -12.66 5.54 16.36
CA SER A 60 -14.00 6.00 16.79
C SER A 60 -14.53 5.30 18.04
#